data_AF-A0A7C5FAF6-F1
#
_entry.id   AF-A0A7C5FAF6-F1
#
_cell.length_a   1.000
_cell.length_b   1.000
_cell.length_c   1.000
_cell.angle_alpha   90.00
_cell.angle_beta   90.00
_cell.angle_gamma   90.00
#
_symmetry.space_group_name_H-M   'P 1'
#
loop_
_entity.id
_entity.type
_entity.pdbx_description
1 polymer ?
#
loop_
_entity_poly.entity_id
_entity_poly.type
_entity_poly.pdbx_seq_one_letter_code
_entity_poly.pdbx_strand_id
1 'polypeptide(L)'
;MFYFGLPIDFFAKRLLKCNDFFEYRKKNLAFPYALALLLDYIPFVLRKIHHPLKKNRLIITDRYIYDIIVFLRYYDMYYPSIEKGFTNIVPKPDIVFLIDVPPEIAFDRKKEYTLEHRIKERALYLEYAKKLGFKIIDNTKPLIEVSQNILEEILKIVEL
;
A
#
# COMPACT_ATOMS: atom_id res chain seq x y z
N MET A 1 -8.76 -4.43 3.72
CA MET A 1 -7.52 -5.04 3.23
C MET A 1 -6.88 -5.76 4.40
N PHE A 2 -6.86 -7.09 4.40
CA PHE A 2 -6.36 -7.87 5.53
C PHE A 2 -5.12 -8.64 5.08
N TYR A 3 -3.95 -8.28 5.59
CA TYR A 3 -2.68 -8.89 5.19
C TYR A 3 -2.39 -10.18 5.98
N PHE A 4 -2.94 -10.32 7.19
CA PHE A 4 -2.92 -11.59 7.94
C PHE A 4 -4.29 -12.05 8.46
N GLY A 5 -5.34 -11.22 8.29
CA GLY A 5 -6.69 -11.62 8.67
C GLY A 5 -6.96 -11.54 10.17
N LEU A 6 -6.11 -10.87 10.97
CA LEU A 6 -6.59 -10.42 12.27
C LEU A 6 -7.82 -9.56 12.00
N PRO A 7 -8.98 -9.88 12.58
CA PRO A 7 -10.21 -9.22 12.24
C PRO A 7 -10.25 -7.93 13.08
N ILE A 8 -9.20 -7.10 12.98
CA ILE A 8 -9.01 -5.84 13.68
C ILE A 8 -10.21 -4.96 13.38
N ASP A 9 -10.60 -4.84 12.11
CA ASP A 9 -11.80 -4.11 11.71
C ASP A 9 -13.07 -4.73 12.28
N PHE A 10 -13.18 -6.05 12.38
CA PHE A 10 -14.35 -6.71 12.96
C PHE A 10 -14.45 -6.42 14.47
N PHE A 11 -13.35 -6.57 15.20
CA PHE A 11 -13.28 -6.26 16.63
C PHE A 11 -13.51 -4.78 16.88
N ALA A 12 -12.93 -3.91 16.07
CA ALA A 12 -13.08 -2.47 16.18
C ALA A 12 -14.53 -2.03 15.83
N LYS A 13 -15.14 -2.59 14.77
CA LYS A 13 -16.57 -2.39 14.47
C LYS A 13 -17.47 -2.89 15.60
N ARG A 14 -17.20 -4.08 16.15
CA ARG A 14 -18.06 -4.74 17.15
C ARG A 14 -17.92 -4.16 18.55
N LEU A 15 -16.70 -3.85 19.00
CA LEU A 15 -16.42 -3.35 20.34
C LEU A 15 -16.55 -1.83 20.43
N LEU A 16 -16.10 -1.10 19.41
CA LEU A 16 -15.99 0.36 19.45
C LEU A 16 -17.16 1.05 18.74
N LYS A 17 -18.06 0.29 18.10
CA LYS A 17 -19.20 0.79 17.30
C LYS A 17 -18.73 1.83 16.28
N CYS A 18 -17.62 1.57 15.61
CA CYS A 18 -17.10 2.41 14.52
C CYS A 18 -17.54 1.80 13.19
N ASN A 19 -18.44 2.45 12.47
CA ASN A 19 -18.94 1.94 11.19
C ASN A 19 -18.10 2.40 9.99
N ASP A 20 -17.38 3.52 10.15
CA ASP A 20 -16.51 4.12 9.14
C ASP A 20 -15.12 4.41 9.74
N PHE A 21 -14.09 4.38 8.90
CA PHE A 21 -12.71 4.64 9.30
C PHE A 21 -12.50 6.06 9.83
N PHE A 22 -13.27 7.04 9.33
CA PHE A 22 -13.24 8.42 9.85
C PHE A 22 -13.69 8.52 11.33
N GLU A 23 -14.44 7.54 11.85
CA GLU A 23 -14.88 7.53 13.25
C GLU A 23 -13.77 7.16 14.22
N TYR A 24 -12.73 6.43 13.77
CA TYR A 24 -11.57 6.11 14.62
C TYR A 24 -10.85 7.36 15.07
N ARG A 25 -10.74 8.37 14.19
CA ARG A 25 -10.17 9.67 14.55
C ARG A 25 -10.99 10.37 15.62
N LYS A 26 -12.31 10.43 15.47
CA LYS A 26 -13.22 11.10 16.42
C LYS A 26 -13.16 10.52 17.82
N LYS A 27 -12.85 9.23 17.94
CA LYS A 27 -12.80 8.51 19.23
C LYS A 27 -11.38 8.37 19.79
N ASN A 28 -10.38 9.08 19.26
CA ASN A 28 -8.96 8.95 19.63
C ASN A 28 -8.39 7.52 19.46
N LEU A 29 -8.96 6.76 18.54
CA LEU A 29 -8.55 5.38 18.22
C LEU A 29 -7.65 5.29 16.98
N ALA A 30 -7.37 6.42 16.32
CA ALA A 30 -6.55 6.47 15.11
C ALA A 30 -5.15 5.89 15.33
N PHE A 31 -4.46 6.30 16.40
CA PHE A 31 -3.12 5.79 16.72
C PHE A 31 -3.09 4.28 17.00
N PRO A 32 -3.88 3.73 17.94
CA PRO A 32 -3.86 2.30 18.20
C PRO A 32 -4.30 1.47 16.99
N TYR A 33 -5.22 1.98 16.18
CA TYR A 33 -5.64 1.33 14.95
C TYR A 33 -4.51 1.30 13.90
N ALA A 34 -3.84 2.43 13.66
CA ALA A 34 -2.69 2.52 12.75
C ALA A 34 -1.56 1.57 13.19
N LEU A 35 -1.27 1.54 14.50
CA LEU A 35 -0.29 0.63 15.06
C LEU A 35 -0.70 -0.84 14.86
N ALA A 36 -1.97 -1.18 15.11
CA ALA A 36 -2.47 -2.54 14.93
C ALA A 36 -2.38 -3.03 13.48
N LEU A 37 -2.73 -2.19 12.49
CA LEU A 37 -2.60 -2.53 11.07
C LEU A 37 -1.15 -2.85 10.69
N LEU A 38 -0.20 -2.05 11.19
CA LEU A 38 1.20 -2.24 10.86
C LEU A 38 1.82 -3.42 11.60
N LEU A 39 1.39 -3.70 12.84
CA LEU A 39 1.76 -4.91 13.56
C LEU A 39 1.21 -6.18 12.87
N ASP A 40 -0.01 -6.15 12.32
CA ASP A 40 -0.57 -7.26 11.52
C ASP A 40 0.25 -7.51 10.24
N TYR A 41 0.86 -6.45 9.69
CA TYR A 41 1.70 -6.55 8.49
C TYR A 41 3.08 -7.17 8.76
N ILE A 42 3.64 -7.04 9.97
CA ILE A 42 4.99 -7.56 10.30
C ILE A 42 5.13 -9.08 10.05
N PRO A 43 4.24 -9.97 10.54
CA PRO A 43 4.33 -11.41 10.29
C PRO A 43 4.34 -11.76 8.80
N PHE A 44 3.57 -11.04 7.99
CA PHE A 44 3.60 -11.19 6.54
C PHE A 44 4.99 -10.89 5.99
N VAL A 45 5.55 -9.72 6.33
CA VAL A 45 6.87 -9.30 5.86
C VAL A 45 7.95 -10.29 6.28
N LEU A 46 7.99 -10.68 7.55
CA LEU A 46 9.02 -11.59 8.05
C LEU A 46 9.01 -12.94 7.32
N ARG A 47 7.82 -13.52 7.12
CA ARG A 47 7.67 -14.85 6.55
C ARG A 47 7.75 -14.88 5.02
N LYS A 48 7.12 -13.91 4.35
CA LYS A 48 6.96 -13.90 2.88
C LYS A 48 8.04 -13.09 2.18
N ILE A 49 8.71 -12.18 2.88
CA ILE A 49 9.69 -11.29 2.27
C ILE A 49 11.07 -11.54 2.89
N HIS A 50 11.22 -11.35 4.20
CA HIS A 50 12.54 -11.40 4.84
C HIS A 50 13.19 -12.79 4.77
N HIS A 51 12.46 -13.87 5.05
CA HIS A 51 13.00 -15.23 4.96
C HIS A 51 13.37 -15.66 3.53
N PRO A 52 12.54 -15.41 2.49
CA PRO A 52 12.95 -15.67 1.11
C PRO A 52 14.09 -14.79 0.61
N LEU A 53 14.19 -13.52 1.04
CA LEU A 53 15.30 -12.63 0.68
C LEU A 53 16.65 -13.20 1.12
N LYS A 54 16.72 -13.79 2.34
CA LYS A 54 17.92 -14.48 2.84
C LYS A 54 18.36 -15.68 1.99
N LYS A 55 17.51 -16.13 1.07
CA LYS A 55 17.79 -17.23 0.13
C LYS A 55 18.07 -16.73 -1.29
N ASN A 56 18.38 -15.44 -1.46
CA ASN A 56 18.66 -14.79 -2.75
C ASN A 56 17.56 -15.03 -3.78
N ARG A 57 16.29 -14.93 -3.37
CA ARG A 57 15.15 -15.09 -4.27
C ARG A 57 14.64 -13.74 -4.74
N LEU A 58 14.28 -13.65 -6.02
CA LEU A 58 13.44 -12.57 -6.54
C LEU A 58 12.05 -12.66 -5.90
N ILE A 59 11.58 -11.53 -5.35
CA ILE A 59 10.27 -11.44 -4.69
C ILE A 59 9.49 -10.30 -5.34
N ILE A 60 8.32 -10.65 -5.85
CA ILE A 60 7.37 -9.69 -6.42
C ILE A 60 6.16 -9.66 -5.48
N THR A 61 5.81 -8.48 -5.00
CA THR A 61 4.64 -8.28 -4.14
C THR A 61 3.63 -7.40 -4.86
N ASP A 62 2.40 -7.89 -5.00
CA ASP A 62 1.27 -7.02 -5.30
C ASP A 62 0.89 -6.28 -4.02
N ARG A 63 1.26 -5.00 -3.97
CA ARG A 63 1.20 -4.08 -2.82
C ARG A 63 2.22 -4.35 -1.71
N TYR A 64 2.57 -3.27 -1.03
CA TYR A 64 3.58 -3.22 0.02
C TYR A 64 3.15 -2.24 1.13
N ILE A 65 4.04 -1.93 2.09
CA ILE A 65 3.73 -1.04 3.21
C ILE A 65 3.16 0.32 2.78
N TYR A 66 3.53 0.80 1.59
CA TYR A 66 3.08 2.08 1.05
C TYR A 66 1.55 2.16 0.92
N ASP A 67 0.89 1.04 0.68
CA ASP A 67 -0.56 0.98 0.59
C ASP A 67 -1.23 1.25 1.95
N ILE A 68 -0.69 0.67 3.02
CA ILE A 68 -1.13 0.93 4.39
C ILE A 68 -0.92 2.41 4.74
N ILE A 69 0.22 2.98 4.33
CA ILE A 69 0.53 4.39 4.59
C ILE A 69 -0.43 5.32 3.85
N VAL A 70 -0.69 5.07 2.56
CA VAL A 70 -1.67 5.84 1.77
C VAL A 70 -3.07 5.74 2.39
N PHE A 71 -3.48 4.54 2.77
CA PHE A 71 -4.75 4.32 3.48
C PHE A 71 -4.82 5.14 4.78
N LEU A 72 -3.80 5.09 5.63
CA LEU A 72 -3.77 5.85 6.88
C LEU A 72 -3.80 7.36 6.64
N ARG A 73 -3.12 7.85 5.60
CA ARG A 73 -3.16 9.26 5.22
C ARG A 73 -4.51 9.69 4.71
N TYR A 74 -5.16 8.88 3.88
CA TYR A 74 -6.48 9.19 3.34
C TYR A 74 -7.52 9.40 4.46
N TYR A 75 -7.46 8.59 5.52
CA TYR A 75 -8.39 8.67 6.64
C TYR A 75 -7.91 9.54 7.82
N ASP A 76 -6.87 10.36 7.63
CA ASP A 76 -6.28 11.21 8.68
C ASP A 76 -5.86 10.44 9.95
N MET A 77 -5.42 9.19 9.77
CA MET A 77 -4.89 8.30 10.81
C MET A 77 -3.37 8.12 10.71
N TYR A 78 -2.71 9.04 10.02
CA TYR A 78 -1.28 8.99 9.74
C TYR A 78 -0.45 9.64 10.85
N TYR A 79 0.65 8.97 11.21
CA TYR A 79 1.63 9.47 12.19
C TYR A 79 3.04 9.32 11.61
N PRO A 80 3.82 10.41 11.45
CA PRO A 80 5.17 10.33 10.89
C PRO A 80 6.14 9.42 11.66
N SER A 81 5.99 9.36 12.98
CA SER A 81 6.77 8.47 13.85
C SER A 81 6.52 7.00 13.55
N ILE A 82 5.26 6.66 13.25
CA ILE A 82 4.85 5.31 12.86
C ILE A 82 5.45 4.97 11.49
N GLU A 83 5.27 5.80 10.45
CA GLU A 83 5.88 5.54 9.13
C GLU A 83 7.38 5.28 9.27
N LYS A 84 8.11 6.20 9.91
CA LYS A 84 9.56 6.08 10.08
C LYS A 84 9.97 4.80 10.81
N GLY A 85 9.26 4.44 11.88
CA GLY A 85 9.54 3.23 12.64
C GLY A 85 9.37 1.97 11.79
N PHE A 86 8.27 1.86 11.05
CA PHE A 86 7.97 0.65 10.28
C PHE A 86 8.74 0.56 8.96
N THR A 87 9.01 1.68 8.27
CA THR A 87 9.85 1.67 7.07
C THR A 87 11.28 1.22 7.35
N ASN A 88 11.74 1.32 8.60
CA ASN A 88 13.05 0.80 9.03
C ASN A 88 13.04 -0.71 9.34
N ILE A 89 11.86 -1.30 9.61
CA ILE A 89 11.71 -2.72 9.94
C ILE A 89 11.53 -3.55 8.67
N VAL A 90 10.79 -3.03 7.70
CA VAL A 90 10.49 -3.75 6.47
C VAL A 90 11.63 -3.59 5.45
N PRO A 91 11.99 -4.64 4.68
CA PRO A 91 13.02 -4.53 3.65
C PRO A 91 12.72 -3.42 2.65
N LYS A 92 13.73 -2.64 2.25
CA LYS A 92 13.55 -1.65 1.18
C LYS A 92 13.48 -2.39 -0.17
N PRO A 93 12.44 -2.19 -0.99
CA PRO A 93 12.41 -2.75 -2.34
C PRO A 93 13.49 -2.13 -3.23
N ASP A 94 14.09 -2.93 -4.12
CA ASP A 94 15.04 -2.45 -5.13
C ASP A 94 14.37 -1.57 -6.18
N ILE A 95 13.11 -1.90 -6.51
CA ILE A 95 12.25 -1.13 -7.40
C ILE A 95 10.81 -1.18 -6.92
N VAL A 96 10.09 -0.09 -7.16
CA VAL A 96 8.66 0.02 -6.89
C VAL A 96 8.00 0.60 -8.12
N PHE A 97 6.95 -0.07 -8.59
CA PHE A 97 6.13 0.41 -9.70
C PHE A 97 4.82 0.98 -9.16
N LEU A 98 4.49 2.20 -9.55
CA LEU A 98 3.14 2.75 -9.41
C LEU A 98 2.45 2.60 -10.76
N ILE A 99 1.51 1.67 -10.84
CA ILE A 99 0.67 1.46 -12.03
C ILE A 99 -0.44 2.53 -12.01
N ASP A 100 -0.19 3.66 -12.67
CA ASP A 100 -1.06 4.83 -12.66
C ASP A 100 -2.09 4.78 -13.79
N VAL A 101 -3.28 5.27 -13.48
CA VAL A 101 -4.38 5.41 -14.43
C VAL A 101 -5.26 6.60 -14.01
N PRO A 102 -5.87 7.34 -14.96
CA PRO A 102 -6.87 8.35 -14.62
C PRO A 102 -7.97 7.78 -13.70
N PRO A 103 -8.38 8.52 -12.66
CA PRO A 103 -9.33 8.04 -11.66
C PRO A 103 -10.71 7.73 -12.26
N GLU A 104 -11.10 8.41 -13.34
CA GLU A 104 -12.33 8.17 -14.10
C GLU A 104 -12.30 6.76 -14.71
N ILE A 105 -11.18 6.41 -15.35
CA ILE A 105 -10.98 5.08 -15.95
C ILE A 105 -10.94 4.00 -14.86
N ALA A 106 -10.26 4.24 -13.73
CA ALA A 106 -10.26 3.31 -12.60
C ALA A 106 -11.67 3.09 -12.03
N PHE A 107 -12.45 4.17 -11.89
CA PHE A 107 -13.83 4.12 -11.41
C PHE A 107 -14.73 3.32 -12.36
N ASP A 108 -14.61 3.54 -13.68
CA ASP A 108 -15.39 2.83 -14.69
C ASP A 108 -15.06 1.33 -14.72
N ARG A 109 -13.78 0.96 -14.53
CA ARG A 109 -13.36 -0.44 -14.41
C ARG A 109 -13.95 -1.12 -13.17
N LYS A 110 -13.99 -0.42 -12.04
CA LYS A 110 -14.43 -0.98 -10.75
C LYS A 110 -15.03 0.09 -9.84
N LYS A 111 -16.37 0.10 -9.75
CA LYS A 111 -17.19 1.06 -8.98
C LYS A 111 -17.24 0.77 -7.47
N GLU A 112 -16.11 0.37 -6.87
CA GLU A 112 -16.02 0.02 -5.44
C GLU A 112 -16.01 1.26 -4.53
N TYR A 113 -15.43 2.35 -5.00
CA TYR A 113 -15.29 3.61 -4.27
C TYR A 113 -15.80 4.76 -5.12
N THR A 114 -16.09 5.91 -4.49
CA THR A 114 -16.48 7.12 -5.22
C THR A 114 -15.33 7.65 -6.08
N LEU A 115 -15.65 8.40 -7.13
CA LEU A 115 -14.65 9.07 -7.95
C LEU A 115 -13.78 10.02 -7.11
N GLU A 116 -14.38 10.74 -6.15
CA GLU A 116 -13.66 11.62 -5.22
C GLU A 116 -12.61 10.86 -4.39
N HIS A 117 -12.96 9.66 -3.90
CA HIS A 117 -12.02 8.79 -3.20
C HIS A 117 -10.83 8.44 -4.10
N ARG A 118 -11.09 8.04 -5.35
CA ARG A 118 -10.03 7.69 -6.33
C ARG A 118 -9.12 8.87 -6.66
N ILE A 119 -9.68 10.07 -6.81
CA ILE A 119 -8.89 11.30 -7.07
C ILE A 119 -7.90 11.55 -5.91
N LYS A 120 -8.40 11.50 -4.67
CA LYS A 120 -7.59 11.71 -3.45
C LYS A 120 -6.55 10.60 -3.26
N GLU A 121 -6.96 9.35 -3.44
CA GLU A 121 -6.08 8.17 -3.35
C GLU A 121 -4.93 8.24 -4.37
N ARG A 122 -5.23 8.53 -5.65
CA ARG A 122 -4.23 8.71 -6.70
C ARG A 122 -3.24 9.82 -6.36
N ALA A 123 -3.71 10.96 -5.87
CA ALA A 123 -2.85 12.07 -5.48
C ALA A 123 -1.84 11.67 -4.38
N LEU A 124 -2.28 10.89 -3.38
CA LEU A 124 -1.40 10.37 -2.34
C LEU A 124 -0.34 9.41 -2.89
N TYR A 125 -0.71 8.47 -3.77
CA TYR A 125 0.27 7.57 -4.40
C TYR A 125 1.28 8.32 -5.26
N LEU A 126 0.85 9.31 -6.05
CA LEU A 126 1.75 10.13 -6.87
C LEU A 126 2.71 10.95 -6.00
N GLU A 127 2.25 11.46 -4.86
CA GLU A 127 3.12 12.13 -3.90
C GLU A 127 4.20 11.18 -3.37
N TYR A 128 3.83 9.96 -2.97
CA TYR A 128 4.81 8.95 -2.54
C TYR A 128 5.76 8.53 -3.65
N ALA A 129 5.25 8.36 -4.86
CA ALA A 129 6.07 8.02 -6.02
C ALA A 129 7.16 9.08 -6.25
N LYS A 130 6.81 10.36 -6.16
CA LYS A 130 7.77 11.46 -6.22
C LYS A 130 8.75 11.46 -5.05
N LYS A 131 8.26 11.26 -3.82
CA LYS A 131 9.07 11.28 -2.59
C LYS A 131 10.10 10.15 -2.55
N LEU A 132 9.72 8.96 -3.02
CA LEU A 132 10.51 7.73 -2.87
C LEU A 132 11.14 7.24 -4.18
N GLY A 133 10.88 7.90 -5.29
CA GLY A 133 11.44 7.56 -6.61
C GLY A 133 10.81 6.32 -7.24
N PHE A 134 9.50 6.13 -7.10
CA PHE A 134 8.82 5.01 -7.77
C PHE A 134 8.81 5.21 -9.28
N LYS A 135 8.84 4.10 -10.02
CA LYS A 135 8.63 4.09 -11.47
C LYS A 135 7.13 4.16 -11.74
N ILE A 136 6.67 5.26 -12.32
CA ILE A 136 5.27 5.44 -12.68
C ILE A 136 5.05 4.80 -14.05
N ILE A 137 4.10 3.87 -14.13
CA ILE A 137 3.74 3.13 -15.33
C ILE A 137 2.34 3.55 -15.76
N ASP A 138 2.20 4.01 -17.00
CA ASP A 138 0.90 4.39 -17.57
C ASP A 138 0.09 3.15 -17.96
N ASN A 139 -1.02 2.93 -17.26
CA ASN A 139 -1.93 1.80 -17.45
C ASN A 139 -3.17 2.13 -18.30
N THR A 140 -3.09 3.20 -19.10
CA THR A 140 -4.02 3.46 -20.22
C THR A 140 -3.63 2.67 -21.47
N LYS A 141 -2.40 2.17 -21.53
CA LYS A 141 -1.83 1.40 -22.63
C LYS A 141 -2.28 -0.08 -22.61
N PRO A 142 -2.12 -0.82 -23.73
CA PRO A 142 -2.40 -2.25 -23.78
C PRO A 142 -1.57 -3.05 -22.75
N LEU A 143 -2.18 -4.09 -22.17
CA LEU A 143 -1.57 -4.93 -21.14
C LEU A 143 -0.19 -5.49 -21.55
N ILE A 144 -0.04 -5.88 -22.82
CA ILE A 144 1.20 -6.46 -23.35
C ILE A 144 2.33 -5.42 -23.28
N GLU A 145 2.07 -4.18 -23.70
CA GLU A 145 3.05 -3.09 -23.67
C GLU A 145 3.45 -2.75 -22.23
N VAL A 146 2.46 -2.62 -21.34
CA VAL A 146 2.68 -2.34 -19.91
C VAL A 146 3.52 -3.45 -19.25
N SER A 147 3.18 -4.71 -19.52
CA SER A 147 3.88 -5.87 -18.95
C SER A 147 5.32 -5.97 -19.46
N GLN A 148 5.55 -5.69 -20.75
CA GLN A 148 6.89 -5.66 -21.33
C GLN A 148 7.75 -4.57 -20.70
N ASN A 149 7.22 -3.36 -20.54
CA ASN A 149 7.94 -2.25 -19.89
C ASN A 149 8.37 -2.60 -18.45
N ILE A 150 7.45 -3.18 -17.67
CA ILE A 150 7.76 -3.61 -16.29
C ILE A 150 8.84 -4.71 -16.30
N LEU A 151 8.74 -5.67 -17.21
CA LEU A 151 9.72 -6.75 -17.32
C LEU A 151 11.12 -6.23 -17.66
N GLU A 152 11.22 -5.29 -18.62
CA GLU A 152 12.50 -4.66 -18.98
C GLU A 152 13.14 -3.94 -17.78
N GLU A 153 12.34 -3.22 -16.98
CA GLU A 153 12.85 -2.56 -15.77
C GLU A 153 13.28 -3.56 -14.69
N ILE A 154 12.60 -4.69 -14.55
CA ILE A 154 13.01 -5.76 -13.62
C ILE A 154 14.32 -6.42 -14.07
N LEU A 155 14.47 -6.73 -15.36
CA LEU A 155 15.67 -7.40 -15.89
C LEU A 155 16.93 -6.56 -15.67
N LYS A 156 16.86 -5.23 -15.79
CA LYS A 156 17.97 -4.31 -15.49
C LYS A 156 18.52 -4.44 -14.06
N ILE A 157 17.73 -4.95 -13.13
CA ILE A 157 18.10 -5.12 -11.72
C ILE A 157 18.61 -6.53 -11.45
N VAL A 158 18.01 -7.54 -12.09
CA VAL A 158 18.32 -8.95 -11.85
C VAL A 158 19.58 -9.42 -12.61
N GLU A 159 19.90 -8.78 -13.74
CA GLU A 159 21.07 -9.12 -14.56
C GLU A 159 22.39 -8.44 -14.11
N LEU A 160 22.36 -7.71 -12.98
CA LEU A 160 23.52 -7.12 -12.29
C LEU A 160 24.02 -8.02 -11.15
#